data_AF-A0A5P1FG52-F1
#
_entry.id   AF-A0A5P1FG52-F1
#
_cell.length_a   1.000
_cell.length_b   1.000
_cell.length_c   1.000
_cell.angle_alpha   90.00
_cell.angle_beta   90.00
_cell.angle_gamma   90.00
#
_symmetry.space_group_name_H-M   'P 1'
#
loop_
_entity.id
_entity.type
_entity.pdbx_description
1 polymer ?
#
loop_
_entity_poly.entity_id
_entity_poly.type
_entity_poly.pdbx_seq_one_letter_code
_entity_poly.pdbx_strand_id
1 'polypeptide(L)'
;MRQDLAETWTRNRPVLPTVLDEKDPDFEKKLTWYDIVLVFNNGTSRVRLRIRRDQLYLQGFRVNDDGKWFELGDKRLIAGDSTLIGIGHNYTALLRAAGIDPTGGLTGVIVGRQKLINAAQWLANNPPDTKKRAEALLIA
;
A
#
# COMPACT_ATOMS: atom_id res chain seq x y z
N MET A 1 -12.58 -1.30 9.96
CA MET A 1 -11.26 -0.71 9.68
C MET A 1 -10.85 0.36 10.70
N ARG A 2 -11.47 1.54 10.77
CA ARG A 2 -10.99 2.62 11.66
C ARG A 2 -10.99 2.27 13.16
N GLN A 3 -11.99 1.54 13.62
CA GLN A 3 -12.08 1.10 15.02
C GLN A 3 -11.04 0.02 15.33
N ASP A 4 -10.84 -0.93 14.41
CA ASP A 4 -9.86 -2.03 14.55
C ASP A 4 -8.40 -1.54 14.60
N LEU A 5 -8.15 -0.36 14.04
CA LEU A 5 -6.83 0.28 14.01
C LEU A 5 -6.57 1.18 15.22
N ALA A 6 -7.58 1.43 16.06
CA ALA A 6 -7.44 2.31 17.22
C ALA A 6 -6.55 1.67 18.29
N GLU A 7 -5.55 2.40 18.74
CA GLU A 7 -4.83 2.09 19.99
C GLU A 7 -5.49 2.80 21.17
N THR A 8 -5.95 4.02 20.93
CA THR A 8 -6.64 4.85 21.92
C THR A 8 -7.66 5.78 21.25
N TRP A 9 -8.32 6.61 22.04
CA TRP A 9 -9.38 7.51 21.59
C TRP A 9 -9.17 8.92 22.15
N THR A 10 -9.23 9.92 21.27
CA THR A 10 -9.18 11.33 21.65
C THR A 10 -10.41 12.04 21.12
N ARG A 11 -11.25 12.59 22.01
CA ARG A 11 -12.49 13.31 21.64
C ARG A 11 -13.38 12.48 20.71
N ASN A 12 -13.60 11.21 21.05
CA ASN A 12 -14.37 10.22 20.26
C ASN A 12 -13.82 9.96 18.84
N ARG A 13 -12.53 10.20 18.63
CA ARG A 13 -11.84 9.86 17.38
C ARG A 13 -10.79 8.78 17.67
N PRO A 14 -10.76 7.69 16.89
CA PRO A 14 -9.74 6.67 17.05
C PRO A 14 -8.38 7.26 16.71
N VAL A 15 -7.38 6.92 17.51
CA VAL A 15 -5.98 7.34 17.34
C VAL A 15 -5.15 6.10 17.11
N LEU A 16 -4.27 6.15 16.12
CA LEU A 16 -3.34 5.08 15.79
C LEU A 16 -2.31 4.88 16.92
N PRO A 17 -1.62 3.73 16.94
CA PRO A 17 -0.42 3.58 17.76
C PRO A 17 0.59 4.70 17.48
N THR A 18 1.46 4.96 18.46
CA THR A 18 2.58 5.88 18.26
C THR A 18 3.42 5.45 17.06
N VAL A 19 3.73 6.42 16.19
CA VAL A 19 4.60 6.19 15.03
C VAL A 19 5.96 5.69 15.51
N LEU A 20 6.41 4.58 14.92
CA LEU A 20 7.68 3.97 15.29
C LEU A 20 8.86 4.77 14.73
N ASP A 21 9.91 4.93 15.54
CA ASP A 21 11.17 5.52 15.10
C ASP A 21 12.01 4.46 14.35
N GLU A 22 12.36 4.73 13.10
CA GLU A 22 13.20 3.84 12.29
C GLU A 22 14.63 3.70 12.82
N LYS A 23 15.06 4.58 13.74
CA LYS A 23 16.37 4.50 14.40
C LYS A 23 16.38 3.54 15.60
N ASP A 24 15.21 3.08 16.03
CA ASP A 24 15.09 2.11 17.12
C ASP A 24 15.67 0.75 16.67
N PRO A 25 16.60 0.13 17.42
CA PRO A 25 17.17 -1.18 17.08
C PRO A 25 16.11 -2.30 16.96
N ASP A 26 14.98 -2.16 17.66
CA ASP A 26 13.87 -3.09 17.61
C ASP A 26 12.74 -2.64 16.67
N PHE A 27 12.98 -1.63 15.82
CA PHE A 27 12.00 -1.10 14.87
C PHE A 27 11.28 -2.20 14.09
N GLU A 28 12.01 -3.09 13.43
CA GLU A 28 11.42 -4.16 12.62
C GLU A 28 10.59 -5.14 13.44
N LYS A 29 10.98 -5.41 14.70
CA LYS A 29 10.23 -6.29 15.61
C LYS A 29 8.94 -5.64 16.12
N LYS A 30 8.91 -4.30 16.19
CA LYS A 30 7.76 -3.51 16.63
C LYS A 30 6.79 -3.22 15.48
N LEU A 31 7.20 -3.42 14.23
CA LEU A 31 6.33 -3.23 13.07
C LEU A 31 5.11 -4.15 13.16
N THR A 32 3.93 -3.54 13.11
CA THR A 32 2.66 -4.24 13.00
C THR A 32 1.94 -3.82 11.73
N TRP A 33 1.22 -4.78 11.15
CA TRP A 33 0.63 -4.65 9.83
C TRP A 33 -0.89 -4.68 9.91
N TYR A 34 -1.52 -3.99 8.97
CA TYR A 34 -2.92 -4.15 8.64
C TYR A 34 -3.02 -4.55 7.17
N ASP A 35 -3.67 -5.67 6.90
CA ASP A 35 -3.83 -6.18 5.55
C ASP A 35 -5.24 -5.84 5.02
N ILE A 36 -5.31 -5.24 3.83
CA ILE A 36 -6.56 -5.09 3.07
C ILE A 36 -6.55 -6.10 1.93
N VAL A 37 -7.58 -6.93 1.84
CA VAL A 37 -7.71 -7.91 0.74
C VAL A 37 -8.77 -7.42 -0.23
N LEU A 38 -8.32 -7.01 -1.43
CA LEU A 38 -9.19 -6.67 -2.55
C LEU A 38 -9.54 -7.96 -3.28
N VAL A 39 -10.82 -8.33 -3.27
CA VAL A 39 -11.35 -9.54 -3.91
C VAL A 39 -12.14 -9.16 -5.16
N PHE A 40 -11.85 -9.81 -6.28
CA PHE A 40 -12.49 -9.54 -7.57
C PHE A 40 -12.64 -10.84 -8.37
N ASN A 41 -13.16 -10.75 -9.60
CA ASN A 41 -13.50 -11.92 -10.43
C ASN A 41 -14.36 -12.94 -9.67
N ASN A 42 -15.42 -12.47 -8.99
CA ASN A 42 -16.34 -13.31 -8.21
C ASN A 42 -15.65 -14.17 -7.12
N GLY A 43 -14.52 -13.72 -6.57
CA GLY A 43 -13.86 -14.39 -5.45
C GLY A 43 -12.61 -15.19 -5.82
N THR A 44 -12.36 -15.43 -7.10
CA THR A 44 -11.25 -16.28 -7.56
C THR A 44 -9.90 -15.57 -7.53
N SER A 45 -9.90 -14.25 -7.50
CA SER A 45 -8.68 -13.44 -7.56
C SER A 45 -8.63 -12.45 -6.41
N ARG A 46 -7.44 -12.27 -5.84
CA ARG A 46 -7.22 -11.35 -4.73
C ARG A 46 -5.87 -10.66 -4.79
N VAL A 47 -5.86 -9.40 -4.36
CA VAL A 47 -4.64 -8.65 -4.07
C VAL A 47 -4.69 -8.25 -2.61
N ARG A 48 -3.62 -8.57 -1.87
CA ARG A 48 -3.46 -8.19 -0.49
C ARG A 48 -2.53 -6.99 -0.41
N LEU A 49 -3.04 -5.88 0.11
CA LEU A 49 -2.28 -4.68 0.43
C LEU A 49 -1.81 -4.77 1.88
N ARG A 50 -0.55 -4.45 2.15
CA ARG A 50 0.01 -4.42 3.49
C ARG A 50 0.31 -2.98 3.88
N ILE A 51 -0.31 -2.56 4.97
CA ILE A 51 -0.29 -1.18 5.44
C ILE A 51 0.35 -1.14 6.82
N ARG A 52 1.23 -0.17 7.06
CA ARG A 52 1.80 0.09 8.39
C ARG A 52 0.70 0.52 9.36
N ARG A 53 0.49 -0.22 10.45
CA ARG A 53 -0.59 0.05 11.42
C ARG A 53 -0.44 1.41 12.11
N ASP A 54 0.79 1.86 12.33
CA ASP A 54 1.11 3.08 13.08
C ASP A 54 0.90 4.38 12.27
N GLN A 55 0.98 4.34 10.95
CA GLN A 55 0.88 5.54 10.09
C GLN A 55 -0.02 5.41 8.86
N LEU A 56 -0.60 4.23 8.61
CA LEU A 56 -1.47 3.92 7.47
C LEU A 56 -0.81 4.03 6.08
N TYR A 57 0.52 3.98 6.03
CA TYR A 57 1.24 4.01 4.76
C TYR A 57 1.23 2.61 4.14
N LEU A 58 0.91 2.55 2.84
CA LEU A 58 1.00 1.32 2.06
C LEU A 58 2.46 0.92 1.91
N GLN A 59 2.85 -0.21 2.50
CA GLN A 59 4.21 -0.74 2.41
C GLN A 59 4.41 -1.59 1.16
N GLY A 60 3.38 -2.32 0.75
CA GLY A 60 3.50 -3.25 -0.35
C GLY A 60 2.23 -4.02 -0.63
N PHE A 61 2.31 -4.90 -1.62
CA PHE A 61 1.21 -5.78 -2.00
C PHE A 61 1.71 -7.17 -2.33
N ARG A 62 0.80 -8.15 -2.23
CA ARG A 62 0.99 -9.53 -2.65
C ARG A 62 -0.17 -9.94 -3.53
N VAL A 63 0.15 -10.58 -4.64
CA VAL A 63 -0.84 -11.20 -5.53
C VAL A 63 -1.12 -12.61 -5.03
N ASN A 64 -2.39 -12.94 -4.84
CA ASN A 64 -2.84 -14.20 -4.24
C ASN A 64 -2.17 -14.44 -2.86
N ASP A 65 -2.52 -15.54 -2.18
CA ASP A 65 -2.01 -15.78 -0.83
C ASP A 65 -0.64 -16.46 -0.78
N ASP A 66 -0.21 -17.04 -1.90
CA ASP A 66 1.03 -17.77 -2.13
C ASP A 66 2.10 -16.95 -2.88
N GLY A 67 1.76 -15.76 -3.37
CA GLY A 67 2.70 -14.92 -4.11
C GLY A 67 3.82 -14.31 -3.26
N LYS A 68 4.80 -13.71 -3.93
CA LYS A 68 5.83 -12.89 -3.29
C LYS A 68 5.31 -11.49 -2.98
N TRP A 69 5.88 -10.88 -1.94
CA TRP A 69 5.62 -9.47 -1.64
C TRP A 69 6.36 -8.54 -2.59
N PHE A 70 5.67 -7.49 -3.01
CA PHE A 70 6.21 -6.35 -3.73
C PHE A 70 6.18 -5.15 -2.81
N GLU A 71 7.34 -4.56 -2.54
CA GLU A 71 7.52 -3.51 -1.53
C GLU A 71 7.87 -2.16 -2.15
N LEU A 72 7.23 -1.12 -1.63
CA LEU A 72 7.58 0.28 -1.86
C LEU A 72 8.79 0.65 -1.00
N GLY A 73 9.50 1.70 -1.41
CA GLY A 73 10.69 2.21 -0.76
C GLY A 73 11.97 1.48 -1.17
N ASP A 74 12.96 1.57 -0.28
CA ASP A 74 14.33 1.12 -0.47
C ASP A 74 14.76 -0.02 0.48
N LYS A 75 13.88 -0.42 1.40
CA LYS A 75 14.11 -1.46 2.40
C LYS A 75 13.04 -2.55 2.31
N ARG A 76 13.45 -3.80 2.56
CA ARG A 76 12.54 -4.95 2.68
C ARG A 76 12.07 -5.08 4.11
N LEU A 77 10.89 -4.54 4.42
CA LEU A 77 10.30 -4.55 5.76
C LEU A 77 9.27 -5.66 5.93
N ILE A 78 8.67 -6.15 4.83
CA ILE A 78 7.61 -7.16 4.90
C ILE A 78 8.18 -8.58 5.00
N ALA A 79 9.12 -8.93 4.12
CA ALA A 79 9.72 -10.26 4.06
C ALA A 79 11.10 -10.21 3.39
N GLY A 80 12.04 -11.06 3.82
CA GLY A 80 13.41 -11.05 3.29
C GLY A 80 13.51 -11.37 1.79
N ASP A 81 12.56 -12.12 1.26
CA ASP A 81 12.45 -12.54 -0.14
C ASP A 81 11.55 -11.63 -1.00
N SER A 82 11.12 -10.48 -0.46
CA SER A 82 10.30 -9.51 -1.17
C SER A 82 11.06 -8.81 -2.30
N THR A 83 10.29 -8.29 -3.26
CA THR A 83 10.81 -7.54 -4.41
C THR A 83 10.56 -6.05 -4.20
N LEU A 84 11.62 -5.24 -4.13
CA LEU A 84 11.48 -3.79 -4.15
C LEU A 84 11.04 -3.34 -5.53
N ILE A 85 9.98 -2.51 -5.60
CA ILE A 85 9.44 -2.02 -6.88
C ILE A 85 10.06 -0.69 -7.33
N GLY A 86 10.96 -0.11 -6.53
CA GLY A 86 11.67 1.13 -6.87
C GLY A 86 10.78 2.38 -6.84
N ILE A 87 9.64 2.34 -6.15
CA ILE A 87 8.72 3.47 -5.97
C ILE A 87 8.64 3.80 -4.48
N GLY A 88 8.86 5.05 -4.09
CA GLY A 88 8.75 5.51 -2.71
C GLY A 88 7.29 5.58 -2.21
N HIS A 89 7.10 5.67 -0.89
CA HIS A 89 5.78 5.61 -0.25
C HIS A 89 4.92 6.89 -0.38
N ASN A 90 5.51 8.02 -0.77
CA ASN A 90 4.80 9.29 -0.83
C ASN A 90 4.07 9.50 -2.17
N TYR A 91 3.01 10.31 -2.15
CA TYR A 91 2.23 10.62 -3.35
C TYR A 91 3.07 11.20 -4.49
N THR A 92 4.07 12.03 -4.20
CA THR A 92 4.96 12.60 -5.24
C THR A 92 5.72 11.51 -6.00
N ALA A 93 6.23 10.49 -5.29
CA ALA A 93 6.93 9.36 -5.90
C ALA A 93 5.98 8.52 -6.75
N LEU A 94 4.78 8.24 -6.25
CA LEU A 94 3.74 7.52 -6.99
C LEU A 94 3.26 8.29 -8.23
N LEU A 95 2.99 9.58 -8.11
CA LEU A 95 2.57 10.45 -9.23
C LEU A 95 3.67 10.51 -10.29
N ARG A 96 4.93 10.73 -9.89
CA ARG A 96 6.06 10.73 -10.82
C ARG A 96 6.21 9.40 -11.53
N ALA A 97 6.11 8.28 -10.80
CA ALA A 97 6.18 6.95 -11.38
C ALA A 97 5.02 6.69 -12.35
N ALA A 98 3.82 7.20 -12.05
CA ALA A 98 2.64 7.17 -12.92
C ALA A 98 2.73 8.14 -14.11
N GLY A 99 3.78 8.96 -14.22
CA GLY A 99 3.91 9.97 -15.27
C GLY A 99 2.88 11.10 -15.16
N ILE A 100 2.39 11.37 -13.95
CA ILE A 100 1.47 12.46 -13.61
C ILE A 100 2.28 13.59 -12.97
N ASP A 101 1.99 14.84 -13.36
CA ASP A 101 2.61 16.01 -12.75
C ASP A 101 2.26 16.09 -11.25
N PRO A 102 3.26 16.02 -10.35
CA PRO A 102 3.01 16.03 -8.91
C PRO A 102 2.54 17.40 -8.39
N THR A 103 2.73 18.50 -9.13
CA THR A 103 2.36 19.86 -8.67
C THR A 103 0.85 20.06 -8.56
N GLY A 104 0.08 19.38 -9.42
CA GLY A 104 -1.39 19.35 -9.38
C GLY A 104 -1.97 18.39 -8.33
N GLY A 105 -1.12 17.66 -7.60
CA GLY A 105 -1.54 16.65 -6.64
C GLY A 105 -2.37 15.53 -7.28
N LEU A 106 -3.40 15.07 -6.57
CA LEU A 106 -4.26 13.95 -7.01
C LEU A 106 -5.39 14.37 -7.96
N THR A 107 -5.44 15.63 -8.41
CA THR A 107 -6.56 16.16 -9.23
C THR A 107 -6.74 15.43 -10.57
N GLY A 108 -5.67 14.86 -11.12
CA GLY A 108 -5.71 14.03 -12.34
C GLY A 108 -6.06 12.56 -12.10
N VAL A 109 -6.18 12.12 -10.85
CA VAL A 109 -6.42 10.71 -10.50
C VAL A 109 -7.93 10.46 -10.39
N ILE A 110 -8.47 9.74 -11.36
CA ILE A 110 -9.88 9.35 -11.36
C ILE A 110 -10.07 8.12 -10.46
N VAL A 111 -10.81 8.30 -9.37
CA VAL A 111 -11.17 7.25 -8.41
C VAL A 111 -12.62 6.81 -8.58
N GLY A 112 -12.92 5.57 -8.19
CA GLY A 112 -14.27 5.01 -8.24
C GLY A 112 -14.26 3.49 -8.26
N ARG A 113 -15.42 2.86 -8.07
CA ARG A 113 -15.53 1.39 -7.96
C ARG A 113 -14.89 0.65 -9.13
N GLN A 114 -15.20 1.04 -10.36
CA GLN A 114 -14.63 0.38 -11.54
C GLN A 114 -13.11 0.61 -11.63
N LYS A 115 -12.62 1.78 -11.23
CA LYS A 115 -11.19 2.08 -11.21
C LYS A 115 -10.45 1.25 -10.17
N LEU A 116 -11.04 1.04 -9.00
CA LEU A 116 -10.49 0.16 -7.96
C LEU A 116 -10.43 -1.30 -8.43
N ILE A 117 -11.48 -1.81 -9.07
CA ILE A 117 -11.49 -3.17 -9.65
C ILE A 117 -10.38 -3.31 -10.69
N ASN A 118 -10.27 -2.34 -11.60
CA ASN A 118 -9.24 -2.36 -12.64
C ASN A 118 -7.83 -2.29 -12.02
N ALA A 119 -7.62 -1.46 -10.99
CA ALA A 119 -6.35 -1.35 -10.30
C ALA A 119 -5.96 -2.69 -9.63
N ALA A 120 -6.89 -3.35 -8.94
CA ALA A 120 -6.66 -4.66 -8.35
C ALA A 120 -6.33 -5.73 -9.40
N GLN A 121 -7.05 -5.75 -10.52
CA GLN A 121 -6.76 -6.66 -11.65
C GLN A 121 -5.37 -6.39 -12.25
N TRP A 122 -4.99 -5.12 -12.40
CA TRP A 122 -3.67 -4.74 -12.89
C TRP A 122 -2.55 -5.17 -11.94
N LEU A 123 -2.71 -4.95 -10.63
CA LEU A 123 -1.74 -5.41 -9.62
C LEU A 123 -1.61 -6.93 -9.63
N ALA A 124 -2.71 -7.66 -9.79
CA ALA A 124 -2.71 -9.12 -9.84
C ALA A 124 -2.00 -9.69 -11.06
N ASN A 125 -2.07 -9.01 -12.21
CA ASN A 125 -1.35 -9.44 -13.41
C ASN A 125 0.14 -9.10 -13.37
N ASN A 126 0.63 -8.52 -12.26
CA ASN A 126 2.01 -8.17 -11.97
C ASN A 126 2.83 -7.68 -13.20
N PRO A 127 2.39 -6.63 -13.91
CA PRO A 127 3.11 -6.16 -15.08
C PRO A 127 4.48 -5.61 -14.64
N PRO A 128 5.54 -5.79 -15.45
CA PRO A 128 6.84 -5.14 -15.21
C PRO A 128 6.78 -3.62 -15.40
N ASP A 129 5.64 -3.08 -15.87
CA ASP A 129 5.42 -1.66 -16.13
C ASP A 129 5.26 -0.88 -14.80
N THR A 130 6.31 -0.14 -14.45
CA THR A 130 6.37 0.77 -13.28
C THR A 130 5.27 1.83 -13.32
N LYS A 131 4.92 2.36 -14.50
CA LYS A 131 3.91 3.40 -14.64
C LYS A 131 2.53 2.88 -14.30
N LYS A 132 2.14 1.75 -14.90
CA LYS A 132 0.84 1.12 -14.63
C LYS A 132 0.71 0.64 -13.19
N ARG A 133 1.81 0.14 -12.62
CA ARG A 133 1.86 -0.22 -11.20
C ARG A 133 1.61 0.98 -10.29
N ALA A 134 2.26 2.10 -10.56
CA ALA A 134 2.07 3.33 -9.79
C ALA A 134 0.64 3.89 -9.91
N GLU A 135 0.07 3.90 -11.12
CA GLU A 135 -1.33 4.30 -11.36
C GLU A 135 -2.30 3.44 -10.53
N ALA A 136 -2.08 2.12 -10.48
CA ALA A 136 -2.92 1.21 -9.70
C ALA A 136 -2.77 1.43 -8.19
N LEU A 137 -1.55 1.65 -7.69
CA LEU A 137 -1.27 1.90 -6.27
C LEU A 137 -1.81 3.26 -5.78
N LEU A 138 -1.99 4.24 -6.67
CA LEU A 138 -2.65 5.51 -6.31
C LEU A 138 -4.15 5.37 -6.03
N ILE A 139 -4.79 4.32 -6.57
CA ILE A 139 -6.23 4.08 -6.47
C ILE A 139 -6.56 3.06 -5.37
N ALA A 140 -5.65 2.12 -5.13
CA ALA A 140 -5.83 0.94 -4.28
C ALA A 140 -5.75 1.25 -2.77
#